data_AF-A0A2K9HQE7-F1
#
_entry.id   AF-A0A2K9HQE7-F1
#
_cell.length_a   1.000
_cell.length_b   1.000
_cell.length_c   1.000
_cell.angle_alpha   90.00
_cell.angle_beta   90.00
_cell.angle_gamma   90.00
#
_symmetry.space_group_name_H-M   'P 1'
#
loop_
_entity.id
_entity.type
_entity.pdbx_description
1 polymer ?
#
loop_
_entity_poly.entity_id
_entity_poly.type
_entity_poly.pdbx_seq_one_letter_code
_entity_poly.pdbx_strand_id
1 'polypeptide(L)'
;MSKEEWYNLGQASQKLGRSRSYVSLWLRRHKGEVPKNMIMEGGKSKLISAQGIEWIRDHIKKEGVLVSNSSANGDQHLESQLLGVTLLTIHFTGRVRGKLVV
;
A
#
# COMPACT_ATOMS: atom_id res chain seq x y z
N MET A 1 37.18 -13.68 -4.57
CA MET A 1 36.27 -12.69 -5.18
C MET A 1 34.99 -13.43 -5.57
N SER A 2 33.90 -13.21 -4.84
CA SER A 2 32.59 -13.78 -5.19
C SER A 2 32.16 -13.21 -6.53
N LYS A 3 31.90 -14.06 -7.52
CA LYS A 3 31.28 -13.63 -8.78
C LYS A 3 29.93 -13.02 -8.44
N GLU A 4 29.71 -11.77 -8.81
CA GLU A 4 28.38 -11.16 -8.71
C GLU A 4 27.43 -11.91 -9.64
N GLU A 5 26.57 -12.73 -9.05
CA GLU A 5 25.54 -13.45 -9.79
C GLU A 5 24.32 -12.57 -9.98
N TRP A 6 23.90 -12.45 -11.23
CA TRP A 6 22.74 -11.68 -11.65
C TRP A 6 21.56 -12.62 -11.92
N TYR A 7 20.42 -12.29 -11.34
CA TYR A 7 19.20 -13.09 -11.41
C TYR A 7 18.08 -12.31 -12.08
N ASN A 8 17.22 -13.01 -12.82
CA ASN A 8 15.96 -12.40 -13.24
C ASN A 8 15.02 -12.20 -12.05
N LEU A 9 14.07 -11.26 -12.15
CA LEU A 9 13.16 -10.95 -11.04
C LEU A 9 12.30 -12.14 -10.58
N GLY A 10 12.01 -13.09 -11.48
CA GLY A 10 11.30 -14.32 -11.15
C GLY A 10 12.13 -15.30 -10.32
N GLN A 11 13.40 -15.50 -10.70
CA GLN A 11 14.37 -16.29 -9.95
C GLN A 11 14.65 -15.67 -8.58
N ALA A 12 14.78 -14.35 -8.53
CA ALA A 12 14.89 -13.60 -7.28
C ALA A 12 13.69 -13.84 -6.36
N SER A 13 12.47 -13.81 -6.92
CA SER A 13 11.25 -14.08 -6.15
C SER A 13 11.21 -15.52 -5.61
N GLN A 14 11.65 -16.50 -6.41
CA GLN A 14 11.78 -17.89 -5.95
C GLN A 14 12.80 -18.04 -4.82
N LYS A 15 13.96 -17.35 -4.90
CA LYS A 15 14.96 -17.31 -3.83
C LYS A 15 14.48 -16.64 -2.54
N LEU A 16 13.46 -15.78 -2.63
CA LEU A 16 12.77 -15.21 -1.48
C LEU A 16 11.65 -16.11 -0.94
N GLY A 17 11.36 -17.25 -1.57
CA GLY A 17 10.24 -18.12 -1.19
C GLY A 17 8.88 -17.49 -1.49
N ARG A 18 8.80 -16.56 -2.47
CA ARG A 18 7.59 -15.83 -2.83
C ARG A 18 7.11 -16.19 -4.24
N SER A 19 5.91 -15.71 -4.59
CA SER A 19 5.37 -15.86 -5.94
C SER A 19 6.28 -15.20 -6.99
N ARG A 20 6.32 -15.75 -8.20
CA ARG A 20 7.24 -15.31 -9.29
C ARG A 20 7.20 -13.80 -9.58
N SER A 21 6.07 -13.15 -9.34
CA SER A 21 5.85 -11.71 -9.61
C SER A 21 6.13 -10.81 -8.40
N TYR A 22 6.60 -11.36 -7.28
CA TYR A 22 6.74 -10.62 -6.03
C TYR A 22 7.75 -9.49 -6.14
N VAL A 23 8.99 -9.79 -6.58
CA VAL A 23 10.06 -8.79 -6.65
C VAL A 23 9.73 -7.67 -7.65
N SER A 24 9.13 -8.00 -8.80
CA SER A 24 8.72 -6.97 -9.77
C SER A 24 7.65 -6.03 -9.22
N LEU A 25 6.66 -6.57 -8.49
CA LEU A 25 5.65 -5.77 -7.83
C LEU A 25 6.23 -4.94 -6.68
N TRP A 26 7.15 -5.51 -5.91
CA TRP A 26 7.82 -4.83 -4.81
C TRP A 26 8.61 -3.61 -5.31
N LEU A 27 9.43 -3.78 -6.36
CA LEU A 27 10.19 -2.69 -7.00
C LEU A 27 9.28 -1.60 -7.58
N ARG A 28 8.09 -1.97 -8.07
CA ARG A 28 7.10 -1.02 -8.57
C ARG A 28 6.49 -0.16 -7.46
N ARG A 29 6.35 -0.71 -6.25
CA ARG A 29 5.78 -0.03 -5.06
C ARG A 29 6.83 0.83 -4.35
N HIS A 30 8.09 0.38 -4.34
CA HIS A 30 9.22 0.99 -3.62
C HIS A 30 10.23 1.56 -4.62
N LYS A 31 9.76 2.45 -5.51
CA LYS A 31 10.58 2.99 -6.60
C LYS A 31 11.72 3.83 -6.05
N GLY A 32 12.95 3.45 -6.41
CA GLY A 32 14.16 4.18 -6.02
C GLY A 32 14.69 3.83 -4.62
N GLU A 33 14.07 2.88 -3.91
CA GLU A 33 14.55 2.44 -2.60
C GLU A 33 15.73 1.45 -2.73
N VAL A 34 15.67 0.53 -3.70
CA VAL A 34 16.79 -0.38 -3.95
C VAL A 34 17.95 0.39 -4.56
N PRO A 35 19.17 0.25 -4.03
CA PRO A 35 20.36 0.85 -4.60
C PRO A 35 20.55 0.49 -6.08
N LYS A 36 20.83 1.49 -6.92
CA LYS A 36 20.97 1.32 -8.38
C LYS A 36 22.06 0.34 -8.78
N ASN A 37 23.11 0.17 -7.95
CA ASN A 37 24.18 -0.80 -8.19
C ASN A 37 23.73 -2.26 -8.03
N MET A 38 22.57 -2.51 -7.39
CA MET A 38 22.02 -3.86 -7.20
C MET A 38 21.01 -4.26 -8.26
N ILE A 39 20.62 -3.32 -9.14
CA ILE A 39 19.65 -3.54 -10.22
C ILE A 39 20.31 -3.19 -11.54
N MET A 40 20.24 -4.13 -12.48
CA MET A 40 20.66 -3.89 -13.86
C MET A 40 19.43 -3.83 -14.75
N GLU A 41 19.23 -2.70 -15.42
CA GLU A 41 18.14 -2.50 -16.37
C GLU A 41 18.66 -2.66 -17.79
N GLY A 42 18.19 -3.69 -18.50
CA GLY A 42 18.53 -3.99 -19.88
C GLY A 42 17.28 -3.92 -20.75
N GLY A 43 16.98 -2.74 -21.30
CA GLY A 43 15.82 -2.52 -22.16
C GLY A 43 14.49 -2.86 -21.47
N LYS A 44 13.83 -3.94 -21.90
CA LYS A 44 12.55 -4.41 -21.33
C LYS A 44 12.71 -5.29 -20.08
N SER A 45 13.92 -5.74 -19.79
CA SER A 45 14.21 -6.71 -18.74
C SER A 45 15.01 -6.09 -17.60
N LYS A 46 14.75 -6.55 -16.37
CA LYS A 46 15.53 -6.16 -15.19
C LYS A 46 16.16 -7.38 -14.54
N LEU A 47 17.40 -7.22 -14.11
CA LEU A 47 18.14 -8.20 -13.32
C LEU A 47 18.46 -7.61 -11.95
N ILE A 48 18.62 -8.48 -10.97
CA ILE A 48 18.97 -8.12 -9.60
C ILE A 48 20.14 -8.97 -9.14
N SER A 49 21.11 -8.36 -8.46
CA SER A 49 22.25 -9.07 -7.90
C SER A 49 21.83 -9.90 -6.68
N ALA A 50 22.65 -10.88 -6.29
CA ALA A 50 22.45 -11.62 -5.04
C ALA A 50 22.29 -10.67 -3.83
N GLN A 51 23.11 -9.63 -3.76
CA GLN A 51 23.04 -8.61 -2.71
C GLN A 51 21.72 -7.83 -2.74
N GLY A 52 21.19 -7.53 -3.93
CA GLY A 52 19.87 -6.90 -4.06
C GLY A 52 18.74 -7.77 -3.53
N ILE A 53 18.83 -9.10 -3.71
CA ILE A 53 17.84 -10.05 -3.18
C ILE A 53 17.88 -10.03 -1.64
N GLU A 54 19.07 -10.06 -1.04
CA GLU A 54 19.24 -9.97 0.42
C GLU A 54 18.76 -8.63 0.96
N TRP A 55 19.11 -7.53 0.29
CA TRP A 55 18.64 -6.21 0.65
C TRP A 55 17.10 -6.16 0.68
N ILE A 56 16.44 -6.70 -0.35
CA ILE A 56 14.97 -6.80 -0.37
C ILE A 56 14.49 -7.67 0.79
N ARG A 57 15.13 -8.81 1.08
CA ARG A 57 14.76 -9.67 2.23
C ARG A 57 14.75 -8.90 3.55
N ASP A 58 15.77 -8.07 3.77
CA ASP A 58 15.92 -7.29 5.00
C ASP A 58 14.97 -6.08 5.06
N HIS A 59 14.58 -5.55 3.90
CA HIS A 59 13.65 -4.42 3.76
C HIS A 59 12.19 -4.84 3.56
N ILE A 60 11.90 -6.15 3.45
CA ILE A 60 10.55 -6.67 3.61
C ILE A 60 10.15 -6.44 5.07
N LYS A 61 9.23 -5.50 5.27
CA LYS A 61 8.58 -5.30 6.56
C LYS A 61 8.12 -6.65 7.10
N LYS A 62 8.48 -6.96 8.35
CA LYS A 62 8.04 -8.19 9.03
C LYS A 62 6.52 -8.25 8.97
N GLU A 63 5.98 -9.34 8.41
CA GLU A 63 4.54 -9.61 8.41
C GLU A 63 4.08 -9.65 9.87
N GLY A 64 3.36 -8.60 10.30
CA GLY A 64 2.93 -8.39 11.69
C GLY A 64 3.13 -6.96 12.21
N VAL A 65 3.99 -6.15 11.59
CA VAL A 65 4.09 -4.73 11.92
C VAL A 65 2.98 -3.98 11.18
N LEU A 66 1.92 -3.62 11.90
CA LEU A 66 0.93 -2.63 11.47
C LEU A 66 1.65 -1.30 11.26
N VAL A 67 2.08 -1.04 10.02
CA VAL A 67 2.44 0.31 9.64
C VAL A 67 1.15 1.02 9.32
N SER A 68 0.81 2.01 10.15
CA SER A 68 -0.19 3.02 9.82
C SER A 68 0.13 3.52 8.40
N ASN A 69 -0.72 3.14 7.45
CA ASN A 69 -0.60 3.58 6.09
C ASN A 69 -0.63 5.12 6.13
N SER A 70 0.43 5.81 5.71
CA SER A 70 0.41 7.28 5.58
C SER A 70 -0.35 7.74 4.32
N SER A 71 -0.89 6.79 3.54
CA SER A 71 -2.09 6.99 2.73
C SER A 71 -3.34 6.42 3.39
N ALA A 72 -3.43 6.52 4.73
CA ALA A 72 -4.70 6.85 5.36
C ALA A 72 -5.11 8.17 4.71
N ASN A 73 -5.80 8.03 3.57
CA ASN A 73 -6.64 9.03 2.97
C ASN A 73 -7.17 9.84 4.14
N GLY A 74 -6.74 11.11 4.24
CA GLY A 74 -7.19 12.00 5.30
C GLY A 74 -8.67 11.72 5.45
N ASP A 75 -9.06 11.42 6.67
CA ASP A 75 -10.40 10.98 7.04
C ASP A 75 -11.38 12.13 6.79
N GLN A 76 -11.57 12.49 5.51
CA GLN A 76 -12.48 13.51 5.02
C GLN A 76 -13.93 13.04 5.15
N HIS A 77 -14.14 11.82 5.66
CA HIS A 77 -15.45 11.25 5.85
C HIS A 77 -15.89 11.19 7.32
N LEU A 78 -15.06 11.67 8.27
CA LEU A 78 -15.47 11.82 9.66
C LEU A 78 -16.07 13.20 10.02
N GLU A 79 -16.05 14.19 9.11
CA GLU A 79 -16.66 15.51 9.39
C GLU A 79 -18.01 15.77 8.71
N SER A 80 -18.54 14.87 7.87
CA SER A 80 -19.82 15.11 7.16
C SER A 80 -21.01 14.29 7.70
N GLN A 81 -20.90 13.69 8.89
CA GLN A 81 -22.01 12.87 9.45
C GLN A 81 -22.77 13.54 10.60
N LEU A 82 -22.30 14.65 11.19
CA LEU A 82 -23.07 15.33 12.24
C LEU A 82 -24.13 16.30 11.68
N LEU A 83 -23.97 16.84 10.47
CA LEU A 83 -24.91 17.82 9.91
C LEU A 83 -26.03 17.19 9.05
N GLY A 84 -25.81 15.98 8.52
CA GLY A 84 -26.79 15.29 7.66
C GLY A 84 -27.96 14.66 8.43
N VAL A 85 -27.73 14.18 9.66
CA VAL A 85 -28.76 13.49 10.45
C VAL A 85 -29.78 14.49 11.00
N THR A 86 -29.33 15.68 11.44
CA THR A 86 -30.21 16.74 11.97
C THR A 86 -31.18 17.29 10.91
N LEU A 87 -30.72 17.43 9.66
CA LEU A 87 -31.56 17.90 8.55
C LEU A 87 -32.57 16.83 8.11
N LEU A 88 -32.21 15.54 8.14
CA LEU A 88 -33.11 14.45 7.75
C LEU A 88 -34.23 14.24 8.79
N THR A 89 -33.95 14.41 10.09
CA THR A 89 -34.97 14.29 11.15
C THR A 89 -36.05 15.37 11.01
N ILE A 90 -35.67 16.62 10.69
CA ILE A 90 -36.63 17.73 10.53
C ILE A 90 -37.52 17.54 9.29
N HIS A 91 -36.98 17.00 8.20
CA HIS A 91 -37.71 16.90 6.93
C HIS A 91 -38.63 15.65 6.82
N PHE A 92 -38.31 14.55 7.52
CA PHE A 92 -39.03 13.27 7.36
C PHE A 92 -39.88 12.82 8.56
N THR A 93 -39.73 13.42 9.75
CA THR A 93 -40.63 13.13 10.89
C THR A 93 -41.54 14.31 11.18
N GLY A 94 -42.58 14.43 10.35
CA GLY A 94 -43.66 15.40 10.53
C GLY A 94 -44.18 15.38 11.97
N ARG A 95 -44.02 16.50 12.68
CA ARG A 95 -44.60 16.70 14.02
C ARG A 95 -45.84 17.57 13.94
N VAL A 96 -46.96 16.87 13.82
CA VAL A 96 -48.20 17.02 14.60
C VAL A 96 -48.77 18.44 14.74
N ARG A 97 -49.91 18.65 14.08
CA ARG A 97 -50.84 19.76 14.30
C ARG A 97 -51.24 19.82 15.78
N GLY A 98 -50.74 20.80 16.51
CA GLY A 98 -51.20 21.16 17.85
C GLY A 98 -52.41 22.10 17.75
N LYS A 99 -53.58 21.62 18.19
CA LYS A 99 -54.82 22.39 18.36
C LYS A 99 -54.66 23.30 19.58
N LEU A 100 -54.89 24.59 19.43
CA LEU A 100 -54.95 25.55 20.54
C LEU A 100 -56.36 25.45 21.17
N VAL A 101 -56.43 25.02 22.42
CA VAL A 101 -57.61 25.15 23.28
C VAL A 101 -57.17 25.93 24.50
N VAL A 102 -57.58 27.19 24.57
CA VAL A 102 -58.01 27.93 25.77
C VAL A 102 -59.08 28.90 25.32
#